data_AF-A0A8H8DFW9-F1
#
_entry.id   AF-A0A8H8DFW9-F1
#
_cell.length_a   1.000
_cell.length_b   1.000
_cell.length_c   1.000
_cell.angle_alpha   90.00
_cell.angle_beta   90.00
_cell.angle_gamma   90.00
#
_symmetry.space_group_name_H-M   'P 1'
#
loop_
_entity.id
_entity.type
_entity.pdbx_description
1 polymer ?
#
loop_
_entity_poly.entity_id
_entity_poly.type
_entity_poly.pdbx_seq_one_letter_code
_entity_poly.pdbx_strand_id
1 'polypeptide(L)'
;MSAVSASRRTRHPPEPPYDLARQLAAEEAAAESRPTTPIAAARVTTARPRFSRVLNGPRRRRSAAAPTPLRRRRRPPPPPPPTPAGPFLAAVCDVGSNGIRFGVLASLRRELPVLGEERAAISLYEAQQARPPASAPNGEPASPSSALSTQSSPSPLDDDRDEFPCAWSPALRPIPDAVLDDVAASMRRFAAIARRHGAELWVIATEATRTAPNSAALKERIREATGGREPSLLSKEDESTLSSLGAVATMGAVTGPSMDLGGGSLELNYLSAGEAPVEVDAASERQKRKPQSIPYGAAVVTMKLEQAAAFCGASVARQQTPTDFRADNGRPQSCAAAAASIVLEELVAAVRRAKADAGLTDADCDGATLYLAGGGFRAIGSIAIASRDHPFRTINGFTIDSAALRDTCLDLGSKSPADLNRLLRGNPAISAQRAAQIPGNLLIVLAALEVLRPAEVCFVEGGVRH
;
A
#
# COMPACT_ATOMS: atom_id res chain seq x y z
N MET A 1 -19.58 39.51 -41.93
CA MET A 1 -19.86 39.64 -40.49
C MET A 1 -20.49 38.32 -40.06
N SER A 2 -19.83 37.40 -39.37
CA SER A 2 -19.09 37.52 -38.11
C SER A 2 -17.87 36.60 -38.08
N ALA A 3 -16.76 37.12 -37.53
CA ALA A 3 -15.55 36.39 -37.20
C ALA A 3 -15.69 35.80 -35.79
N VAL A 4 -15.39 34.51 -35.61
CA VAL A 4 -15.20 33.90 -34.29
C VAL A 4 -13.71 33.55 -34.15
N SER A 5 -13.10 34.24 -33.19
CA SER A 5 -11.70 34.21 -32.81
C SER A 5 -11.26 32.83 -32.31
N ALA A 6 -10.34 32.18 -33.03
CA ALA A 6 -9.60 31.03 -32.53
C ALA A 6 -8.54 31.50 -31.52
N SER A 7 -8.81 31.30 -30.23
CA SER A 7 -7.83 31.50 -29.16
C SER A 7 -6.71 30.47 -29.30
N ARG A 8 -5.55 30.89 -29.82
CA ARG A 8 -4.29 30.14 -29.76
C ARG A 8 -3.93 29.89 -28.30
N ARG A 9 -4.19 28.68 -27.79
CA ARG A 9 -3.53 28.18 -26.57
C ARG A 9 -2.05 27.98 -26.91
N THR A 10 -1.20 28.80 -26.32
CA THR A 10 0.26 28.62 -26.33
C THR A 10 0.58 27.27 -25.72
N ARG A 11 1.05 26.32 -26.53
CA ARG A 11 1.66 25.08 -26.02
C ARG A 11 2.99 25.48 -25.38
N HIS A 12 3.09 25.34 -24.07
CA HIS A 12 4.38 25.36 -23.40
C HIS A 12 5.19 24.13 -23.85
N PRO A 13 6.51 24.26 -24.08
CA PRO A 13 7.36 23.12 -24.37
C PRO A 13 7.36 22.15 -23.17
N PRO A 14 7.56 20.84 -23.40
CA PRO A 14 7.69 19.87 -22.32
C PRO A 14 8.90 20.24 -21.45
N GLU A 15 8.70 20.29 -20.13
CA GLU A 15 9.81 20.50 -19.19
C GLU A 15 10.81 19.32 -19.26
N PRO A 16 12.11 19.58 -19.05
CA PRO A 16 13.14 18.54 -19.05
C PRO A 16 12.91 17.50 -17.93
N PRO A 17 13.50 16.29 -18.04
CA PRO A 17 13.37 15.22 -17.04
C PRO A 17 13.73 15.74 -15.64
N TYR A 18 12.88 15.37 -14.68
CA TYR A 18 12.71 16.01 -13.39
C TYR A 18 13.68 15.39 -12.37
N ASP A 19 14.62 16.19 -11.87
CA ASP A 19 15.64 15.75 -10.92
C ASP A 19 15.06 15.71 -9.49
N LEU A 20 14.59 14.54 -9.05
CA LEU A 20 13.98 14.36 -7.73
C LEU A 20 15.00 14.53 -6.59
N ALA A 21 16.29 14.26 -6.84
CA ALA A 21 17.37 14.53 -5.90
C ALA A 21 17.49 16.03 -5.61
N ARG A 22 17.26 16.90 -6.62
CA ARG A 22 17.15 18.36 -6.42
C ARG A 22 16.03 18.74 -5.46
N GLN A 23 14.90 18.05 -5.47
CA GLN A 23 13.71 18.47 -4.71
C GLN A 23 13.75 17.98 -3.27
N LEU A 24 14.12 16.70 -3.06
CA LEU A 24 14.34 16.17 -1.71
C LEU A 24 15.45 16.95 -0.99
N ALA A 25 16.55 17.28 -1.69
CA ALA A 25 17.61 18.12 -1.12
C ALA A 25 17.20 19.60 -0.91
N ALA A 26 16.29 20.13 -1.73
CA ALA A 26 15.79 21.51 -1.55
C ALA A 26 14.83 21.63 -0.36
N GLU A 27 14.00 20.63 -0.10
CA GLU A 27 13.09 20.61 1.04
C GLU A 27 13.83 20.35 2.36
N GLU A 28 14.86 19.48 2.36
CA GLU A 28 15.71 19.23 3.53
C GLU A 28 16.50 20.50 3.92
N ALA A 29 17.06 21.24 2.94
CA ALA A 29 17.69 22.55 3.16
C ALA A 29 16.70 23.63 3.62
N ALA A 30 15.45 23.57 3.18
CA ALA A 30 14.39 24.47 3.63
C ALA A 30 13.92 24.15 5.07
N ALA A 31 14.07 22.90 5.52
CA ALA A 31 13.79 22.49 6.89
C ALA A 31 14.90 22.94 7.86
N GLU A 32 16.17 22.88 7.44
CA GLU A 32 17.33 23.33 8.24
C GLU A 32 17.44 24.85 8.39
N SER A 33 16.85 25.63 7.47
CA SER A 33 16.91 27.10 7.47
C SER A 33 15.73 27.79 8.16
N ARG A 34 14.77 27.05 8.74
CA ARG A 34 13.65 27.65 9.48
C ARG A 34 14.08 28.06 10.89
N PRO A 35 14.06 29.35 11.27
CA PRO A 35 14.25 29.75 12.64
C PRO A 35 13.08 29.22 13.50
N THR A 36 13.41 28.49 14.57
CA THR A 36 12.48 28.07 15.61
C THR A 36 11.95 29.30 16.35
N THR A 37 10.91 29.92 15.79
CA THR A 37 10.18 30.96 16.50
C THR A 37 9.17 30.27 17.43
N PRO A 38 9.20 30.49 18.75
CA PRO A 38 8.20 29.91 19.64
C PRO A 38 6.83 30.46 19.28
N ILE A 39 5.87 29.56 19.05
CA ILE A 39 4.48 29.91 18.81
C ILE A 39 3.94 30.55 20.09
N ALA A 40 3.81 31.88 20.09
CA ALA A 40 3.11 32.62 21.13
C ALA A 40 1.62 32.25 21.08
N ALA A 41 1.08 31.79 22.20
CA ALA A 41 -0.33 31.47 22.37
C ALA A 41 -1.19 32.70 22.09
N ALA A 42 -1.83 32.74 20.91
CA ALA A 42 -2.84 33.73 20.59
C ALA A 42 -4.09 33.46 21.44
N ARG A 43 -4.28 34.28 22.49
CA ARG A 43 -5.54 34.37 23.22
C ARG A 43 -6.63 34.87 22.26
N VAL A 44 -7.57 33.99 21.92
CA VAL A 44 -8.80 34.37 21.25
C VAL A 44 -9.69 35.11 22.25
N THR A 45 -9.68 36.43 22.19
CA THR A 45 -10.69 37.29 22.84
C THR A 45 -11.98 37.23 22.04
N THR A 46 -13.01 36.60 22.59
CA THR A 46 -14.37 36.63 22.01
C THR A 46 -15.07 37.93 22.45
N ALA A 47 -15.16 38.89 21.53
CA ALA A 47 -16.00 40.07 21.67
C ALA A 47 -17.48 39.67 21.50
N ARG A 48 -18.28 39.82 22.55
CA ARG A 48 -19.75 39.76 22.49
C ARG A 48 -20.30 41.14 22.10
N PRO A 49 -21.27 41.26 21.17
CA PRO A 49 -21.95 42.52 20.95
C PRO A 49 -22.95 42.78 22.09
N ARG A 50 -22.92 44.03 22.59
CA ARG A 50 -23.85 44.59 23.58
C ARG A 50 -25.15 44.96 22.88
N PHE A 51 -26.28 44.45 23.35
CA PHE A 51 -27.60 45.08 23.14
C PHE A 51 -28.10 45.67 24.46
N SER A 52 -28.55 46.91 24.37
CA SER A 52 -28.90 47.83 25.45
C SER A 52 -30.25 47.53 26.10
N ARG A 53 -30.30 47.83 27.41
CA ARG A 53 -31.47 47.87 28.30
C ARG A 53 -32.58 48.80 27.77
N VAL A 54 -33.84 48.38 27.91
CA VAL A 54 -34.97 49.27 28.19
C VAL A 54 -35.94 48.63 29.21
N LEU A 55 -35.92 49.25 30.41
CA LEU A 55 -36.98 49.57 31.39
C LEU A 55 -37.92 48.51 32.03
N ASN A 56 -37.99 48.65 33.37
CA ASN A 56 -38.88 48.03 34.34
C ASN A 56 -40.33 48.60 34.30
N GLY A 57 -41.30 47.77 34.71
CA GLY A 57 -42.62 48.18 35.22
C GLY A 57 -43.26 47.07 36.09
N PRO A 58 -43.95 47.36 37.23
CA PRO A 58 -44.23 46.34 38.25
C PRO A 58 -45.71 45.89 38.39
N ARG A 59 -45.86 44.67 38.94
CA ARG A 59 -47.01 44.07 39.68
C ARG A 59 -48.31 43.71 38.94
N ARG A 60 -48.71 42.42 39.01
CA ARG A 60 -49.79 41.90 39.89
C ARG A 60 -49.96 40.37 39.77
N ARG A 61 -50.30 39.74 40.91
CA ARG A 61 -50.57 38.30 41.08
C ARG A 61 -51.94 37.90 40.48
N ARG A 62 -52.06 36.68 39.94
CA ARG A 62 -53.17 35.74 40.22
C ARG A 62 -52.81 34.31 39.82
N SER A 63 -53.25 33.38 40.65
CA SER A 63 -53.07 31.93 40.64
C SER A 63 -54.01 31.25 39.64
N ALA A 64 -53.54 30.20 38.96
CA ALA A 64 -54.33 29.05 38.53
C ALA A 64 -53.41 27.86 38.19
N ALA A 65 -53.89 26.65 38.46
CA ALA A 65 -53.16 25.39 38.58
C ALA A 65 -52.61 24.78 37.25
N ALA A 66 -51.76 23.77 37.44
CA ALA A 66 -50.87 23.11 36.47
C ALA A 66 -51.51 22.41 35.26
N PRO A 67 -50.70 22.12 34.22
CA PRO A 67 -50.57 20.73 33.80
C PRO A 67 -49.12 20.24 33.86
N THR A 68 -48.98 19.01 34.36
CA THR A 68 -47.75 18.20 34.46
C THR A 68 -46.99 18.14 33.12
N PRO A 69 -45.65 18.28 33.09
CA PRO A 69 -44.90 18.13 31.86
C PRO A 69 -44.99 16.67 31.39
N LEU A 70 -45.44 16.47 30.15
CA LEU A 70 -45.37 15.21 29.42
C LEU A 70 -43.95 14.66 29.53
N ARG A 71 -43.77 13.62 30.35
CA ARG A 71 -42.58 12.78 30.36
C ARG A 71 -42.34 12.36 28.90
N ARG A 72 -41.29 12.88 28.27
CA ARG A 72 -40.77 12.34 27.00
C ARG A 72 -40.51 10.86 27.22
N ARG A 73 -41.45 10.00 26.77
CA ARG A 73 -41.17 8.58 26.62
C ARG A 73 -40.00 8.51 25.66
N ARG A 74 -38.82 8.12 26.18
CA ARG A 74 -37.70 7.74 25.32
C ARG A 74 -38.25 6.72 24.33
N ARG A 75 -38.19 7.02 23.03
CA ARG A 75 -38.47 6.01 22.01
C ARG A 75 -37.58 4.81 22.35
N PRO A 76 -38.12 3.58 22.39
CA PRO A 76 -37.26 2.41 22.47
C PRO A 76 -36.25 2.49 21.31
N PRO A 77 -35.01 2.01 21.51
CA PRO A 77 -34.06 1.92 20.42
C PRO A 77 -34.72 1.15 19.25
N PRO A 78 -34.44 1.53 18.00
CA PRO A 78 -34.91 0.75 16.87
C PRO A 78 -34.51 -0.72 17.10
N PRO A 79 -35.38 -1.68 16.78
CA PRO A 79 -34.98 -3.08 16.84
C PRO A 79 -33.70 -3.24 16.02
N PRO A 80 -32.74 -4.07 16.46
CA PRO A 80 -31.58 -4.39 15.64
C PRO A 80 -32.08 -4.81 14.25
N PRO A 81 -31.38 -4.44 13.17
CA PRO A 81 -31.75 -4.89 11.84
C PRO A 81 -31.96 -6.41 11.89
N PRO A 82 -32.99 -6.94 11.22
CA PRO A 82 -33.25 -8.37 11.24
C PRO A 82 -31.95 -9.08 10.85
N THR A 83 -31.46 -9.94 11.75
CA THR A 83 -30.35 -10.84 11.43
C THR A 83 -30.75 -11.57 10.14
N PRO A 84 -29.98 -11.49 9.05
CA PRO A 84 -30.37 -12.13 7.81
C PRO A 84 -30.64 -13.61 8.09
N ALA A 85 -31.90 -14.00 7.94
CA ALA A 85 -32.38 -15.35 8.15
C ALA A 85 -32.05 -16.17 6.89
N GLY A 86 -30.79 -16.60 6.80
CA GLY A 86 -30.27 -17.49 5.77
C GLY A 86 -28.82 -17.86 6.08
N PRO A 87 -28.31 -19.04 5.68
CA PRO A 87 -26.90 -19.35 5.83
C PRO A 87 -26.09 -18.28 5.09
N PHE A 88 -25.06 -17.74 5.75
CA PHE A 88 -24.09 -16.88 5.06
C PHE A 88 -23.49 -17.71 3.92
N LEU A 89 -23.42 -17.14 2.71
CA LEU A 89 -23.16 -17.94 1.51
C LEU A 89 -21.69 -18.39 1.43
N ALA A 90 -20.76 -17.47 1.66
CA ALA A 90 -19.35 -17.71 1.45
C ALA A 90 -18.49 -17.00 2.49
N ALA A 91 -17.37 -17.61 2.83
CA ALA A 91 -16.27 -16.99 3.54
C ALA A 91 -15.01 -17.14 2.69
N VAL A 92 -14.30 -16.06 2.45
CA VAL A 92 -13.10 -16.06 1.60
C VAL A 92 -11.88 -15.78 2.48
N CYS A 93 -10.86 -16.62 2.35
CA CYS A 93 -9.57 -16.44 2.98
C CYS A 93 -8.47 -16.27 1.92
N ASP A 94 -7.76 -15.13 1.89
CA ASP A 94 -6.56 -14.94 1.06
C ASP A 94 -5.30 -15.14 1.89
N VAL A 95 -4.47 -16.10 1.49
CA VAL A 95 -3.14 -16.36 2.08
C VAL A 95 -2.10 -15.59 1.27
N GLY A 96 -1.92 -14.32 1.64
CA GLY A 96 -1.01 -13.39 0.97
C GLY A 96 0.37 -13.26 1.61
N SER A 97 1.29 -12.60 0.90
CA SER A 97 2.69 -12.41 1.30
C SER A 97 2.88 -11.60 2.60
N ASN A 98 2.01 -10.63 2.85
CA ASN A 98 2.10 -9.68 3.98
C ASN A 98 0.92 -9.80 4.97
N GLY A 99 0.20 -10.92 4.93
CA GLY A 99 -0.92 -11.16 5.82
C GLY A 99 -1.92 -12.13 5.21
N ILE A 100 -2.61 -12.82 6.11
CA ILE A 100 -3.73 -13.69 5.76
C ILE A 100 -5.01 -12.94 6.14
N ARG A 101 -5.92 -12.73 5.19
CA ARG A 101 -7.19 -12.05 5.49
C ARG A 101 -8.34 -12.99 5.28
N PHE A 102 -9.38 -12.75 6.05
CA PHE A 102 -10.59 -13.54 6.11
C PHE A 102 -11.78 -12.59 6.06
N GLY A 103 -12.77 -12.91 5.24
CA GLY A 103 -14.03 -12.17 5.15
C GLY A 103 -15.22 -13.11 5.06
N VAL A 104 -16.33 -12.76 5.70
CA VAL A 104 -17.61 -13.48 5.58
C VAL A 104 -18.60 -12.62 4.79
N LEU A 105 -19.19 -13.19 3.74
CA LEU A 105 -20.10 -12.51 2.83
C LEU A 105 -21.56 -12.88 3.13
N ALA A 106 -22.44 -11.88 3.15
CA ALA A 106 -23.88 -12.10 3.30
C ALA A 106 -24.52 -12.66 2.03
N SER A 107 -24.01 -12.25 0.87
CA SER A 107 -24.55 -12.62 -0.44
C SER A 107 -23.56 -12.34 -1.56
N LEU A 108 -23.62 -13.12 -2.65
CA LEU A 108 -22.91 -12.86 -3.90
C LEU A 108 -23.70 -11.86 -4.76
N ARG A 109 -23.72 -10.59 -4.32
CA ARG A 109 -24.30 -9.46 -5.06
C ARG A 109 -23.18 -8.50 -5.43
N ARG A 110 -23.43 -7.58 -6.38
CA ARG A 110 -22.45 -6.59 -6.86
C ARG A 110 -21.74 -5.85 -5.72
N GLU A 111 -22.46 -5.51 -4.67
CA GLU A 111 -21.93 -4.75 -3.52
C GLU A 111 -21.15 -5.62 -2.51
N LEU A 112 -21.10 -6.94 -2.70
CA LEU A 112 -20.41 -7.94 -1.86
C LEU A 112 -20.45 -7.59 -0.36
N PRO A 113 -21.62 -7.63 0.30
CA PRO A 113 -21.76 -7.20 1.69
C PRO A 113 -20.90 -8.07 2.62
N VAL A 114 -19.74 -7.53 3.01
CA VAL A 114 -18.82 -8.14 3.96
C VAL A 114 -19.33 -7.88 5.37
N LEU A 115 -19.65 -8.95 6.10
CA LEU A 115 -20.27 -8.89 7.43
C LEU A 115 -19.26 -8.89 8.57
N GLY A 116 -18.07 -9.41 8.29
CA GLY A 116 -16.97 -9.47 9.24
C GLY A 116 -15.69 -9.73 8.49
N GLU A 117 -14.64 -9.00 8.87
CA GLU A 117 -13.30 -9.20 8.38
C GLU A 117 -12.35 -9.45 9.55
N GLU A 118 -11.35 -10.31 9.31
CA GLU A 118 -10.24 -10.52 10.21
C GLU A 118 -8.94 -10.58 9.40
N ARG A 119 -7.84 -10.09 9.98
CA ARG A 119 -6.50 -10.19 9.38
C ARG A 119 -5.53 -10.79 10.38
N ALA A 120 -4.90 -11.90 10.02
CA ALA A 120 -3.71 -12.38 10.70
C ALA A 120 -2.48 -11.64 10.13
N ALA A 121 -1.75 -10.94 11.00
CA ALA A 121 -0.56 -10.17 10.64
C ALA A 121 0.69 -11.07 10.50
N ILE A 122 0.59 -12.12 9.69
CA ILE A 122 1.67 -13.07 9.41
C ILE A 122 2.27 -12.73 8.04
N SER A 123 3.56 -12.39 7.99
CA SER A 123 4.25 -12.17 6.71
C SER A 123 4.98 -13.43 6.26
N LEU A 124 4.41 -14.11 5.27
CA LEU A 124 5.07 -15.25 4.62
C LEU A 124 6.31 -14.81 3.85
N TYR A 125 6.35 -13.58 3.33
CA TYR A 125 7.53 -13.06 2.63
C TYR A 125 8.71 -12.89 3.60
N GLU A 126 8.52 -12.19 4.72
CA GLU A 126 9.58 -11.99 5.72
C GLU A 126 10.05 -13.33 6.32
N ALA A 127 9.11 -14.26 6.56
CA ALA A 127 9.44 -15.61 7.02
C ALA A 127 10.39 -16.36 6.06
N GLN A 128 10.25 -16.15 4.76
CA GLN A 128 11.13 -16.73 3.74
C GLN A 128 12.48 -16.01 3.59
N GLN A 129 12.62 -14.80 4.15
CA GLN A 129 13.88 -14.04 4.18
C GLN A 129 14.63 -14.17 5.51
N ALA A 130 13.93 -14.58 6.57
CA ALA A 130 14.49 -14.70 7.90
C ALA A 130 15.72 -15.64 7.91
N ARG A 131 16.81 -15.19 8.54
CA ARG A 131 17.92 -16.10 8.85
C ARG A 131 17.47 -17.07 9.94
N PRO A 132 17.81 -18.37 9.84
CA PRO A 132 17.63 -19.27 10.97
C PRO A 132 18.41 -18.70 12.16
N PRO A 133 17.90 -18.84 13.40
CA PRO A 133 18.66 -18.45 14.57
C PRO A 133 20.01 -19.17 14.54
N ALA A 134 21.09 -18.45 14.85
CA ALA A 134 22.42 -19.04 14.95
C ALA A 134 22.32 -20.24 15.91
N SER A 135 22.59 -21.44 15.42
CA SER A 135 22.68 -22.62 16.27
C SER A 135 23.72 -22.35 17.34
N ALA A 136 23.34 -22.51 18.60
CA ALA A 136 24.28 -22.49 19.72
C ALA A 136 25.43 -23.47 19.44
N PRO A 137 26.68 -23.15 19.80
CA PRO A 137 27.82 -24.00 19.47
C PRO A 137 27.79 -25.22 20.40
N ASN A 138 27.23 -26.33 19.94
CA ASN A 138 27.30 -27.61 20.64
C ASN A 138 27.49 -28.74 19.63
N GLY A 139 28.65 -29.41 19.73
CA GLY A 139 28.85 -30.78 19.23
C GLY A 139 29.84 -30.93 18.07
N GLU A 140 31.03 -31.40 18.42
CA GLU A 140 32.16 -32.01 17.67
C GLU A 140 32.15 -32.23 16.14
N PRO A 141 33.35 -32.19 15.51
CA PRO A 141 33.50 -32.23 14.06
C PRO A 141 33.34 -33.65 13.51
N ALA A 142 32.37 -33.83 12.61
CA ALA A 142 32.32 -34.98 11.72
C ALA A 142 33.35 -34.81 10.58
N SER A 143 34.18 -35.84 10.39
CA SER A 143 35.26 -35.93 9.40
C SER A 143 34.80 -35.71 7.95
N PRO A 144 35.64 -35.13 7.06
CA PRO A 144 35.25 -34.84 5.69
C PRO A 144 35.38 -36.09 4.80
N SER A 145 34.27 -36.52 4.19
CA SER A 145 34.30 -37.41 3.03
C SER A 145 34.04 -36.60 1.77
N SER A 146 34.94 -36.79 0.82
CA SER A 146 35.10 -36.12 -0.46
C SER A 146 33.88 -36.18 -1.38
N ALA A 147 33.44 -35.02 -1.86
CA ALA A 147 32.85 -34.86 -3.18
C ALA A 147 33.27 -33.49 -3.73
N LEU A 148 34.26 -33.54 -4.64
CA LEU A 148 34.72 -32.39 -5.41
C LEU A 148 33.55 -31.88 -6.27
N SER A 149 33.09 -30.67 -6.00
CA SER A 149 32.35 -29.84 -6.96
C SER A 149 33.09 -28.51 -7.00
N THR A 150 33.80 -28.29 -8.10
CA THR A 150 34.59 -27.08 -8.35
C THR A 150 33.68 -25.86 -8.38
N GLN A 151 33.61 -25.13 -7.25
CA GLN A 151 33.28 -23.72 -7.25
C GLN A 151 34.58 -22.95 -7.10
N SER A 152 34.90 -22.19 -8.14
CA SER A 152 35.99 -21.24 -8.20
C SER A 152 35.75 -20.15 -7.15
N SER A 153 36.61 -20.08 -6.14
CA SER A 153 36.72 -18.92 -5.27
C SER A 153 37.20 -17.73 -6.10
N PRO A 154 36.59 -16.53 -6.00
CA PRO A 154 37.18 -15.35 -6.62
C PRO A 154 38.43 -14.93 -5.84
N SER A 155 39.52 -14.75 -6.58
CA SER A 155 40.79 -14.21 -6.10
C SER A 155 40.59 -12.81 -5.50
N PRO A 156 41.35 -12.42 -4.45
CA PRO A 156 41.40 -11.04 -4.00
C PRO A 156 42.33 -10.29 -4.94
N LEU A 157 41.82 -9.37 -5.77
CA LEU A 157 42.49 -8.22 -6.41
C LEU A 157 41.82 -7.81 -7.75
N ASP A 158 40.49 -7.65 -7.79
CA ASP A 158 39.84 -6.90 -8.87
C ASP A 158 39.12 -5.66 -8.29
N ASP A 159 39.67 -4.51 -8.66
CA ASP A 159 39.45 -3.15 -8.15
C ASP A 159 38.38 -2.39 -8.97
N ASP A 160 37.28 -3.05 -9.33
CA ASP A 160 36.18 -2.45 -10.10
C ASP A 160 34.80 -2.78 -9.46
N ARG A 161 34.52 -2.25 -8.26
CA ARG A 161 33.19 -2.36 -7.64
C ARG A 161 32.73 -1.07 -6.96
N ASP A 162 32.48 -0.04 -7.76
CA ASP A 162 31.73 1.17 -7.38
C ASP A 162 30.32 1.21 -7.99
N GLU A 163 29.80 0.09 -8.51
CA GLU A 163 28.46 0.01 -9.09
C GLU A 163 27.52 -0.87 -8.24
N PHE A 164 26.35 -0.33 -7.85
CA PHE A 164 25.34 -1.06 -7.10
C PHE A 164 24.71 -2.14 -8.01
N PRO A 165 24.72 -3.43 -7.63
CA PRO A 165 24.27 -4.49 -8.52
C PRO A 165 22.76 -4.39 -8.81
N CYS A 166 22.42 -4.13 -10.08
CA CYS A 166 21.07 -3.82 -10.56
C CYS A 166 20.13 -5.05 -10.65
N ALA A 167 20.63 -6.27 -10.46
CA ALA A 167 19.85 -7.51 -10.55
C ALA A 167 20.10 -8.39 -9.31
N TRP A 168 19.30 -8.21 -8.26
CA TRP A 168 19.37 -9.04 -7.06
C TRP A 168 17.97 -9.47 -6.61
N SER A 169 17.71 -10.77 -6.69
CA SER A 169 16.58 -11.44 -6.04
C SER A 169 17.15 -12.45 -5.04
N PRO A 170 17.00 -12.23 -3.72
CA PRO A 170 17.46 -13.21 -2.73
C PRO A 170 16.74 -14.55 -2.92
N ALA A 171 17.50 -15.63 -2.80
CA ALA A 171 16.93 -16.98 -2.77
C ALA A 171 15.97 -17.12 -1.58
N LEU A 172 14.72 -17.50 -1.87
CA LEU A 172 13.70 -17.72 -0.84
C LEU A 172 14.09 -18.94 0.01
N ARG A 173 13.87 -18.84 1.32
CA ARG A 173 14.12 -19.92 2.29
C ARG A 173 12.81 -20.62 2.64
N PRO A 174 12.86 -21.87 3.13
CA PRO A 174 11.67 -22.52 3.69
C PRO A 174 11.05 -21.67 4.81
N ILE A 175 9.73 -21.57 4.83
CA ILE A 175 8.96 -20.93 5.90
C ILE A 175 9.18 -21.73 7.20
N PRO A 176 9.59 -21.10 8.32
CA PRO A 176 9.84 -21.79 9.58
C PRO A 176 8.58 -22.49 10.13
N ASP A 177 8.76 -23.64 10.80
CA ASP A 177 7.64 -24.41 11.37
C ASP A 177 6.76 -23.60 12.32
N ALA A 178 7.36 -22.74 13.16
CA ALA A 178 6.62 -21.84 14.04
C ALA A 178 5.66 -20.91 13.26
N VAL A 179 6.08 -20.42 12.08
CA VAL A 179 5.21 -19.60 11.22
C VAL A 179 4.14 -20.47 10.57
N LEU A 180 4.46 -21.69 10.16
CA LEU A 180 3.46 -22.65 9.64
C LEU A 180 2.38 -22.95 10.70
N ASP A 181 2.78 -23.08 11.96
CA ASP A 181 1.87 -23.31 13.09
C ASP A 181 0.98 -22.10 13.38
N ASP A 182 1.52 -20.87 13.30
CA ASP A 182 0.77 -19.62 13.40
C ASP A 182 -0.27 -19.49 12.27
N VAL A 183 0.11 -19.86 11.04
CA VAL A 183 -0.82 -19.93 9.90
C VAL A 183 -1.91 -20.96 10.21
N ALA A 184 -1.56 -22.17 10.62
CA ALA A 184 -2.52 -23.21 10.95
C ALA A 184 -3.49 -22.79 12.09
N ALA A 185 -3.00 -22.06 13.09
CA ALA A 185 -3.82 -21.50 14.16
C ALA A 185 -4.84 -20.48 13.64
N SER A 186 -4.40 -19.57 12.77
CA SER A 186 -5.27 -18.59 12.12
C SER A 186 -6.31 -19.27 11.23
N MET A 187 -5.91 -20.27 10.43
CA MET A 187 -6.82 -21.02 9.57
C MET A 187 -7.86 -21.84 10.36
N ARG A 188 -7.46 -22.46 11.49
CA ARG A 188 -8.40 -23.15 12.41
C ARG A 188 -9.47 -22.19 12.93
N ARG A 189 -9.06 -20.97 13.28
CA ARG A 189 -9.98 -19.92 13.75
C ARG A 189 -10.93 -19.47 12.62
N PHE A 190 -10.43 -19.19 11.43
CA PHE A 190 -11.25 -18.81 10.28
C PHE A 190 -12.24 -19.90 9.87
N ALA A 191 -11.82 -21.16 9.86
CA ALA A 191 -12.69 -22.31 9.61
C ALA A 191 -13.77 -22.46 10.69
N ALA A 192 -13.45 -22.20 11.95
CA ALA A 192 -14.44 -22.21 13.04
C ALA A 192 -15.48 -21.08 12.88
N ILE A 193 -15.05 -19.88 12.48
CA ILE A 193 -15.95 -18.75 12.20
C ILE A 193 -16.87 -19.09 11.02
N ALA A 194 -16.31 -19.51 9.88
CA ALA A 194 -17.10 -19.90 8.71
C ALA A 194 -18.15 -20.96 9.06
N ARG A 195 -17.74 -22.02 9.78
CA ARG A 195 -18.64 -23.10 10.23
C ARG A 195 -19.75 -22.60 11.15
N ARG A 196 -19.43 -21.74 12.13
CA ARG A 196 -20.43 -21.14 13.05
C ARG A 196 -21.50 -20.36 12.31
N HIS A 197 -21.11 -19.74 11.20
CA HIS A 197 -21.97 -18.92 10.34
C HIS A 197 -22.60 -19.74 9.20
N GLY A 198 -22.29 -21.03 9.06
CA GLY A 198 -22.79 -21.85 7.96
C GLY A 198 -22.26 -21.41 6.58
N ALA A 199 -21.14 -20.68 6.54
CA ALA A 199 -20.52 -20.17 5.33
C ALA A 199 -19.58 -21.20 4.71
N GLU A 200 -19.63 -21.32 3.38
CA GLU A 200 -18.68 -22.11 2.62
C GLU A 200 -17.31 -21.41 2.61
N LEU A 201 -16.28 -22.05 3.18
CA LEU A 201 -14.93 -21.48 3.24
C LEU A 201 -14.16 -21.75 1.95
N TRP A 202 -13.78 -20.68 1.27
CA TRP A 202 -12.90 -20.64 0.11
C TRP A 202 -11.52 -20.18 0.56
N VAL A 203 -10.48 -20.95 0.24
CA VAL A 203 -9.10 -20.63 0.62
C VAL A 203 -8.29 -20.40 -0.63
N ILE A 204 -7.82 -19.18 -0.80
CA ILE A 204 -7.03 -18.74 -1.96
C ILE A 204 -5.60 -18.53 -1.47
N ALA A 205 -4.63 -19.10 -2.17
CA ALA A 205 -3.21 -18.93 -1.87
C ALA A 205 -2.50 -18.25 -3.03
N THR A 206 -1.65 -17.26 -2.74
CA THR A 206 -1.03 -16.43 -3.77
C THR A 206 0.49 -16.64 -3.85
N GLU A 207 1.20 -15.68 -4.47
CA GLU A 207 2.65 -15.69 -4.71
C GLU A 207 3.48 -16.31 -3.57
N ALA A 208 3.38 -15.83 -2.34
CA ALA A 208 4.25 -16.30 -1.25
C ALA A 208 4.06 -17.78 -0.90
N THR A 209 2.87 -18.35 -1.16
CA THR A 209 2.64 -19.79 -1.02
C THR A 209 3.19 -20.53 -2.23
N ARG A 210 3.05 -19.96 -3.44
CA ARG A 210 3.50 -20.57 -4.70
C ARG A 210 5.02 -20.67 -4.80
N THR A 211 5.74 -19.67 -4.30
CA THR A 211 7.21 -19.57 -4.42
C THR A 211 7.97 -20.17 -3.24
N ALA A 212 7.29 -20.50 -2.14
CA ALA A 212 7.92 -21.06 -0.96
C ALA A 212 8.56 -22.43 -1.24
N PRO A 213 9.85 -22.64 -0.86
CA PRO A 213 10.53 -23.93 -1.04
C PRO A 213 9.80 -25.11 -0.36
N ASN A 214 9.11 -24.85 0.76
CA ASN A 214 8.29 -25.81 1.49
C ASN A 214 6.78 -25.56 1.32
N SER A 215 6.35 -25.07 0.15
CA SER A 215 4.93 -24.82 -0.19
C SER A 215 4.01 -26.01 0.12
N ALA A 216 4.45 -27.24 -0.15
CA ALA A 216 3.69 -28.44 0.14
C ALA A 216 3.36 -28.59 1.64
N ALA A 217 4.31 -28.29 2.52
CA ALA A 217 4.10 -28.34 3.97
C ALA A 217 3.11 -27.25 4.43
N LEU A 218 3.20 -26.04 3.87
CA LEU A 218 2.24 -24.97 4.15
C LEU A 218 0.82 -25.34 3.72
N LYS A 219 0.64 -25.85 2.49
CA LYS A 219 -0.68 -26.28 1.99
C LYS A 219 -1.27 -27.39 2.84
N GLU A 220 -0.45 -28.36 3.24
CA GLU A 220 -0.88 -29.46 4.11
C GLU A 220 -1.36 -28.95 5.48
N ARG A 221 -0.61 -28.04 6.11
CA ARG A 221 -1.03 -27.40 7.38
C ARG A 221 -2.35 -26.64 7.24
N ILE A 222 -2.55 -25.95 6.13
CA ILE A 222 -3.82 -25.25 5.84
C ILE A 222 -4.94 -26.27 5.63
N ARG A 223 -4.71 -27.34 4.88
CA ARG A 223 -5.68 -28.42 4.62
C ARG A 223 -6.13 -29.08 5.91
N GLU A 224 -5.19 -29.45 6.78
CA GLU A 224 -5.47 -30.00 8.11
C GLU A 224 -6.28 -29.01 8.97
N ALA A 225 -5.84 -27.75 9.04
CA ALA A 225 -6.47 -26.70 9.85
C ALA A 225 -7.90 -26.37 9.43
N THR A 226 -8.22 -26.52 8.14
CA THR A 226 -9.52 -26.17 7.54
C THR A 226 -10.45 -27.36 7.39
N GLY A 227 -10.08 -28.53 7.92
CA GLY A 227 -10.91 -29.75 7.88
C GLY A 227 -10.92 -30.43 6.52
N GLY A 228 -9.77 -30.44 5.84
CA GLY A 228 -9.56 -31.16 4.57
C GLY A 228 -9.69 -30.30 3.30
N ARG A 229 -9.83 -28.98 3.42
CA ARG A 229 -10.00 -28.10 2.24
C ARG A 229 -8.65 -27.78 1.62
N GLU A 230 -8.49 -28.09 0.34
CA GLU A 230 -7.27 -27.76 -0.40
C GLU A 230 -7.26 -26.26 -0.75
N PRO A 231 -6.17 -25.52 -0.47
CA PRO A 231 -6.03 -24.14 -0.94
C PRO A 231 -5.98 -24.07 -2.46
N SER A 232 -6.80 -23.20 -3.06
CA SER A 232 -6.70 -22.84 -4.47
C SER A 232 -5.47 -21.96 -4.67
N LEU A 233 -4.38 -22.58 -5.15
CA LEU A 233 -3.14 -21.87 -5.46
C LEU A 233 -3.27 -21.14 -6.80
N LEU A 234 -3.26 -19.81 -6.78
CA LEU A 234 -3.38 -19.02 -7.99
C LEU A 234 -2.10 -19.04 -8.82
N SER A 235 -2.26 -19.15 -10.14
CA SER A 235 -1.21 -18.77 -11.05
C SER A 235 -0.97 -17.26 -10.97
N LYS A 236 0.15 -16.81 -11.51
CA LYS A 236 0.48 -15.38 -11.54
C LYS A 236 -0.52 -14.61 -12.40
N GLU A 237 -0.92 -15.20 -13.51
CA GLU A 237 -1.90 -14.69 -14.45
C GLU A 237 -3.30 -14.60 -13.81
N ASP A 238 -3.72 -15.64 -13.07
CA ASP A 238 -5.02 -15.65 -12.38
C ASP A 238 -5.05 -14.61 -11.26
N GLU A 239 -3.98 -14.47 -10.49
CA GLU A 239 -3.88 -13.46 -9.42
C GLU A 239 -4.02 -12.04 -9.98
N SER A 240 -3.33 -11.75 -11.09
CA SER A 240 -3.44 -10.45 -11.76
C SER A 240 -4.84 -10.21 -12.35
N THR A 241 -5.44 -11.24 -12.94
CA THR A 241 -6.80 -11.17 -13.52
C THR A 241 -7.84 -10.93 -12.44
N LEU A 242 -7.81 -11.71 -11.36
CA LEU A 242 -8.73 -11.56 -10.22
C LEU A 242 -8.52 -10.22 -9.52
N SER A 243 -7.28 -9.74 -9.38
CA SER A 243 -7.03 -8.42 -8.80
C SER A 243 -7.64 -7.29 -9.65
N SER A 244 -7.49 -7.38 -10.98
CA SER A 244 -8.09 -6.44 -11.92
C SER A 244 -9.62 -6.49 -11.88
N LEU A 245 -10.20 -7.69 -11.82
CA LEU A 245 -11.65 -7.87 -11.69
C LEU A 245 -12.18 -7.35 -10.36
N GLY A 246 -11.48 -7.58 -9.25
CA GLY A 246 -11.85 -7.02 -7.95
C GLY A 246 -11.80 -5.49 -7.96
N ALA A 247 -10.80 -4.90 -8.60
CA ALA A 247 -10.72 -3.46 -8.82
C ALA A 247 -11.92 -2.95 -9.64
N VAL A 248 -12.24 -3.61 -10.75
CA VAL A 248 -13.42 -3.28 -11.58
C VAL A 248 -14.72 -3.46 -10.79
N ALA A 249 -14.87 -4.53 -10.00
CA ALA A 249 -16.10 -4.85 -9.29
C ALA A 249 -16.41 -3.85 -8.17
N THR A 250 -15.36 -3.32 -7.53
CA THR A 250 -15.47 -2.31 -6.48
C THR A 250 -15.55 -0.87 -7.01
N MET A 251 -15.42 -0.71 -8.34
CA MET A 251 -15.48 0.58 -9.03
C MET A 251 -16.68 0.59 -10.01
N GLY A 252 -17.27 1.76 -10.26
CA GLY A 252 -18.43 1.86 -11.16
C GLY A 252 -18.05 1.65 -12.62
N ALA A 253 -17.11 2.47 -13.08
CA ALA A 253 -16.48 2.41 -14.39
C ALA A 253 -14.99 2.73 -14.19
N VAL A 254 -14.12 2.03 -14.91
CA VAL A 254 -12.67 2.23 -14.84
C VAL A 254 -12.08 2.24 -16.23
N THR A 255 -11.24 3.24 -16.50
CA THR A 255 -10.47 3.33 -17.74
C THR A 255 -9.15 3.99 -17.45
N GLY A 256 -8.06 3.25 -17.63
CA GLY A 256 -6.70 3.75 -17.39
C GLY A 256 -5.74 2.69 -16.88
N PRO A 257 -4.46 3.05 -16.71
CA PRO A 257 -3.48 2.16 -16.11
C PRO A 257 -3.84 1.87 -14.65
N SER A 258 -3.49 0.69 -14.18
CA SER A 258 -3.68 0.28 -12.79
C SER A 258 -2.45 -0.45 -12.27
N MET A 259 -2.19 -0.31 -10.98
CA MET A 259 -1.09 -0.98 -10.32
C MET A 259 -1.55 -1.64 -9.02
N ASP A 260 -1.15 -2.89 -8.79
CA ASP A 260 -1.41 -3.62 -7.55
C ASP A 260 -0.11 -3.92 -6.82
N LEU A 261 0.01 -3.36 -5.60
CA LEU A 261 1.20 -3.50 -4.78
C LEU A 261 1.08 -4.65 -3.78
N GLY A 262 1.76 -5.75 -4.11
CA GLY A 262 2.02 -6.89 -3.25
C GLY A 262 3.24 -6.72 -2.35
N GLY A 263 3.60 -7.80 -1.63
CA GLY A 263 4.81 -7.84 -0.82
C GLY A 263 6.07 -8.13 -1.63
N GLY A 264 5.98 -9.08 -2.56
CA GLY A 264 7.08 -9.53 -3.42
C GLY A 264 7.07 -8.88 -4.81
N SER A 265 5.89 -8.70 -5.41
CA SER A 265 5.74 -8.09 -6.73
C SER A 265 4.87 -6.83 -6.73
N LEU A 266 4.93 -6.14 -7.86
CA LEU A 266 4.08 -5.02 -8.26
C LEU A 266 3.51 -5.35 -9.63
N GLU A 267 2.20 -5.40 -9.77
CA GLU A 267 1.53 -5.68 -11.04
C GLU A 267 1.16 -4.37 -11.74
N LEU A 268 1.38 -4.27 -13.05
CA LEU A 268 0.98 -3.19 -13.93
C LEU A 268 -0.01 -3.71 -14.97
N ASN A 269 -1.19 -3.12 -14.97
CA ASN A 269 -2.34 -3.52 -15.77
C ASN A 269 -2.98 -2.31 -16.47
N TYR A 270 -3.86 -2.55 -17.43
CA TYR A 270 -4.73 -1.53 -17.99
C TYR A 270 -6.18 -1.95 -17.86
N LEU A 271 -6.97 -1.19 -17.09
CA LEU A 271 -8.37 -1.46 -16.88
C LEU A 271 -9.20 -0.75 -17.95
N SER A 272 -10.16 -1.48 -18.51
CA SER A 272 -11.10 -0.96 -19.49
C SER A 272 -12.46 -1.62 -19.26
N ALA A 273 -13.19 -1.12 -18.27
CA ALA A 273 -14.55 -1.55 -17.98
C ALA A 273 -15.48 -0.34 -17.95
N GLY A 274 -16.47 -0.33 -18.84
CA GLY A 274 -17.58 0.63 -18.81
C GLY A 274 -18.59 0.29 -17.71
N GLU A 275 -19.72 1.01 -17.68
CA GLU A 275 -20.77 0.80 -16.66
C GLU A 275 -21.53 -0.54 -16.78
N ALA A 276 -21.36 -1.25 -17.90
CA ALA A 276 -22.04 -2.52 -18.17
C ALA A 276 -21.37 -3.69 -17.44
N PRO A 277 -22.14 -4.70 -16.96
CA PRO A 277 -21.57 -5.91 -16.36
C PRO A 277 -20.62 -6.61 -17.34
N VAL A 278 -19.42 -6.93 -16.87
CA VAL A 278 -18.43 -7.68 -17.66
C VAL A 278 -18.46 -9.13 -17.16
N GLU A 279 -18.77 -10.08 -18.04
CA GLU A 279 -18.57 -11.51 -17.75
C GLU A 279 -17.07 -11.81 -17.65
N VAL A 280 -16.67 -12.65 -16.70
CA VAL A 280 -15.25 -12.94 -16.37
C VAL A 280 -14.47 -13.41 -17.61
N ASP A 281 -15.06 -14.30 -18.41
CA ASP A 281 -14.45 -14.82 -19.64
C ASP A 281 -14.32 -13.74 -20.73
N ALA A 282 -15.28 -12.82 -20.80
CA ALA A 282 -15.24 -11.69 -21.72
C ALA A 282 -14.28 -10.57 -21.25
N ALA A 283 -14.00 -10.47 -19.95
CA ALA A 283 -13.03 -9.52 -19.39
C ALA A 283 -11.60 -9.90 -19.79
N SER A 284 -11.25 -11.18 -19.70
CA SER A 284 -9.91 -11.65 -20.11
C SER A 284 -9.70 -11.53 -21.62
N GLU A 285 -10.74 -11.73 -22.44
CA GLU A 285 -10.64 -11.55 -23.90
C GLU A 285 -10.67 -10.07 -24.35
N ARG A 286 -11.35 -9.18 -23.60
CA ARG A 286 -11.37 -7.73 -23.90
C ARG A 286 -10.08 -7.02 -23.52
N GLN A 287 -9.29 -7.61 -22.63
CA GLN A 287 -8.02 -7.04 -22.19
C GLN A 287 -6.94 -7.28 -23.24
N LYS A 288 -6.95 -6.45 -24.29
CA LYS A 288 -5.95 -6.47 -25.38
C LYS A 288 -4.49 -6.28 -24.91
N ARG A 289 -4.28 -5.90 -23.65
CA ARG A 289 -2.98 -5.56 -23.06
C ARG A 289 -2.60 -6.62 -22.04
N LYS A 290 -1.37 -7.12 -22.13
CA LYS A 290 -0.89 -8.17 -21.25
C LYS A 290 -0.46 -7.56 -19.90
N PRO A 291 -0.99 -8.07 -18.77
CA PRO A 291 -0.47 -7.76 -17.43
C PRO A 291 1.04 -7.92 -17.33
N GLN A 292 1.70 -6.98 -16.66
CA GLN A 292 3.15 -7.06 -16.40
C GLN A 292 3.45 -7.03 -14.93
N SER A 293 4.27 -7.97 -14.50
CA SER A 293 4.67 -8.10 -13.11
C SER A 293 6.12 -7.68 -12.94
N ILE A 294 6.32 -6.75 -12.03
CA ILE A 294 7.60 -6.15 -11.73
C ILE A 294 8.06 -6.71 -10.37
N PRO A 295 9.31 -7.22 -10.24
CA PRO A 295 9.80 -7.81 -8.98
C PRO A 295 10.16 -6.74 -7.93
N TYR A 296 9.30 -5.74 -7.72
CA TYR A 296 9.47 -4.65 -6.76
C TYR A 296 8.21 -4.47 -5.89
N GLY A 297 7.86 -5.51 -5.14
CA GLY A 297 6.87 -5.39 -4.09
C GLY A 297 7.36 -4.56 -2.89
N ALA A 298 6.44 -4.23 -1.99
CA ALA A 298 6.70 -3.34 -0.85
C ALA A 298 7.89 -3.80 0.02
N ALA A 299 8.01 -5.10 0.28
CA ALA A 299 9.07 -5.65 1.10
C ALA A 299 10.42 -5.68 0.35
N VAL A 300 10.39 -5.99 -0.95
CA VAL A 300 11.58 -5.99 -1.81
C VAL A 300 12.20 -4.58 -1.89
N VAL A 301 11.37 -3.57 -2.14
CA VAL A 301 11.85 -2.18 -2.24
C VAL A 301 12.36 -1.66 -0.90
N THR A 302 11.69 -2.01 0.20
CA THR A 302 12.15 -1.63 1.55
C THR A 302 13.55 -2.20 1.84
N MET A 303 13.75 -3.49 1.57
CA MET A 303 15.05 -4.14 1.71
C MET A 303 16.12 -3.51 0.81
N LYS A 304 15.80 -3.23 -0.46
CA LYS A 304 16.72 -2.55 -1.39
C LYS A 304 17.12 -1.16 -0.88
N LEU A 305 16.17 -0.40 -0.33
CA LEU A 305 16.43 0.91 0.25
C LEU A 305 17.37 0.84 1.46
N GLU A 306 17.16 -0.13 2.35
CA GLU A 306 18.06 -0.37 3.50
C GLU A 306 19.48 -0.75 3.05
N GLN A 307 19.60 -1.57 2.01
CA GLN A 307 20.89 -1.97 1.44
C GLN A 307 21.60 -0.80 0.76
N ALA A 308 20.88 0.00 -0.03
CA ALA A 308 21.44 1.20 -0.65
C ALA A 308 21.91 2.20 0.42
N ALA A 309 21.14 2.38 1.50
CA ALA A 309 21.55 3.22 2.62
C ALA A 309 22.81 2.71 3.32
N ALA A 310 22.92 1.40 3.53
CA ALA A 310 24.12 0.77 4.08
C ALA A 310 25.34 0.92 3.16
N PHE A 311 25.15 0.79 1.85
CA PHE A 311 26.19 1.02 0.85
C PHE A 311 26.69 2.46 0.89
N CYS A 312 25.79 3.45 0.81
CA CYS A 312 26.14 4.87 0.91
C CYS A 312 26.87 5.18 2.22
N GLY A 313 26.41 4.63 3.35
CA GLY A 313 27.06 4.77 4.65
C GLY A 313 28.48 4.19 4.70
N ALA A 314 28.70 3.01 4.11
CA ALA A 314 30.01 2.37 4.06
C ALA A 314 30.99 3.11 3.13
N SER A 315 30.49 3.73 2.06
CA SER A 315 31.31 4.59 1.18
C SER A 315 31.75 5.86 1.91
N VAL A 316 30.86 6.50 2.68
CA VAL A 316 31.20 7.64 3.54
C VAL A 316 32.22 7.26 4.62
N ALA A 317 32.06 6.10 5.27
CA ALA A 317 32.98 5.63 6.31
C ALA A 317 34.40 5.33 5.78
N ARG A 318 34.53 4.88 4.53
CA ARG A 318 35.82 4.57 3.89
C ARG A 318 36.60 5.81 3.47
N GLN A 319 35.93 6.90 3.11
CA GLN A 319 36.59 8.07 2.52
C GLN A 319 37.14 9.10 3.53
N GLN A 320 36.99 8.90 4.86
CA GLN A 320 37.53 9.75 5.95
C GLN A 320 37.37 11.28 5.74
N THR A 321 36.43 11.71 4.91
CA THR A 321 36.08 13.10 4.64
C THR A 321 34.56 13.21 4.68
N PRO A 322 34.00 14.13 5.50
CA PRO A 322 32.57 14.35 5.48
C PRO A 322 32.20 15.08 4.18
N THR A 323 31.19 14.58 3.47
CA THR A 323 30.64 15.06 2.18
C THR A 323 31.48 14.66 0.96
N ASP A 324 30.94 13.91 -0.01
CA ASP A 324 30.06 14.45 -1.04
C ASP A 324 29.32 13.34 -1.82
N PHE A 325 28.18 12.83 -1.33
CA PHE A 325 27.14 12.43 -2.29
C PHE A 325 26.54 13.75 -2.79
N ARG A 326 26.98 14.20 -3.96
CA ARG A 326 26.40 15.38 -4.59
C ARG A 326 25.30 14.92 -5.54
N ALA A 327 24.10 15.46 -5.37
CA ALA A 327 23.09 15.36 -6.42
C ALA A 327 23.64 16.00 -7.72
N ASP A 328 23.02 15.72 -8.87
CA ASP A 328 23.44 16.26 -10.19
C ASP A 328 23.59 17.80 -10.25
N ASN A 329 23.06 18.51 -9.25
CA ASN A 329 23.19 19.96 -9.07
C ASN A 329 24.38 20.42 -8.20
N GLY A 330 25.23 19.50 -7.73
CA GLY A 330 26.38 19.80 -6.88
C GLY A 330 26.10 20.02 -5.39
N ARG A 331 24.88 19.74 -4.89
CA ARG A 331 24.52 19.93 -3.47
C ARG A 331 24.79 18.69 -2.62
N PRO A 332 25.21 18.84 -1.35
CA PRO A 332 25.39 17.71 -0.44
C PRO A 332 24.04 17.00 -0.18
N GLN A 333 24.05 15.67 -0.31
CA GLN A 333 22.92 14.78 -0.14
C GLN A 333 23.19 13.82 1.03
N SER A 334 22.19 13.57 1.87
CA SER A 334 22.31 12.58 2.94
C SER A 334 22.41 11.16 2.36
N CYS A 335 23.01 10.21 3.09
CA CYS A 335 23.05 8.80 2.65
C CYS A 335 21.66 8.22 2.38
N ALA A 336 20.64 8.66 3.14
CA ALA A 336 19.26 8.24 2.95
C ALA A 336 18.67 8.79 1.64
N ALA A 337 18.91 10.06 1.33
CA ALA A 337 18.48 10.66 0.09
C ALA A 337 19.21 10.03 -1.12
N ALA A 338 20.53 9.79 -1.02
CA ALA A 338 21.30 9.12 -2.09
C ALA A 338 20.78 7.70 -2.34
N ALA A 339 20.50 6.94 -1.29
CA ALA A 339 19.91 5.61 -1.38
C ALA A 339 18.52 5.64 -2.05
N ALA A 340 17.68 6.61 -1.70
CA ALA A 340 16.37 6.80 -2.32
C ALA A 340 16.48 7.11 -3.82
N SER A 341 17.44 7.94 -4.24
CA SER A 341 17.72 8.23 -5.66
C SER A 341 18.10 6.98 -6.44
N ILE A 342 19.03 6.17 -5.92
CA ILE A 342 19.47 4.92 -6.57
C ILE A 342 18.27 3.97 -6.79
N VAL A 343 17.48 3.74 -5.74
CA VAL A 343 16.33 2.83 -5.81
C VAL A 343 15.23 3.39 -6.71
N LEU A 344 15.03 4.72 -6.72
CA LEU A 344 14.05 5.35 -7.60
C LEU A 344 14.41 5.22 -9.07
N GLU A 345 15.66 5.46 -9.45
CA GLU A 345 16.13 5.31 -10.83
C GLU A 345 15.89 3.87 -11.33
N GLU A 346 16.20 2.89 -10.48
CA GLU A 346 15.95 1.47 -10.74
C GLU A 346 14.45 1.21 -10.96
N LEU A 347 13.59 1.74 -10.09
CA LEU A 347 12.12 1.61 -10.19
C LEU A 347 11.57 2.29 -11.45
N VAL A 348 12.03 3.50 -11.78
CA VAL A 348 11.65 4.22 -13.01
C VAL A 348 11.99 3.39 -14.24
N ALA A 349 13.19 2.82 -14.30
CA ALA A 349 13.60 1.94 -15.38
C ALA A 349 12.72 0.67 -15.44
N ALA A 350 12.39 0.08 -14.29
CA ALA A 350 11.55 -1.11 -14.22
C ALA A 350 10.10 -0.84 -14.66
N VAL A 351 9.48 0.25 -14.20
CA VAL A 351 8.13 0.67 -14.62
C VAL A 351 8.11 1.02 -16.10
N ARG A 352 9.16 1.67 -16.63
CA ARG A 352 9.27 1.99 -18.07
C ARG A 352 9.35 0.72 -18.93
N ARG A 353 10.12 -0.29 -18.51
CA ARG A 353 10.15 -1.60 -19.18
C ARG A 353 8.78 -2.28 -19.12
N ALA A 354 8.17 -2.35 -17.95
CA ALA A 354 6.84 -2.95 -17.78
C ALA A 354 5.77 -2.24 -18.63
N LYS A 355 5.80 -0.91 -18.73
CA LYS A 355 4.91 -0.13 -19.61
C LYS A 355 5.05 -0.58 -21.07
N ALA A 356 6.29 -0.71 -21.55
CA ALA A 356 6.58 -1.16 -22.91
C ALA A 356 6.15 -2.61 -23.15
N ASP A 357 6.47 -3.52 -22.24
CA ASP A 357 6.13 -4.96 -22.33
C ASP A 357 4.62 -5.21 -22.24
N ALA A 358 3.89 -4.34 -21.53
CA ALA A 358 2.43 -4.34 -21.46
C ALA A 358 1.77 -3.83 -22.75
N GLY A 359 2.54 -3.22 -23.66
CA GLY A 359 2.03 -2.54 -24.85
C GLY A 359 1.25 -1.26 -24.53
N LEU A 360 1.57 -0.60 -23.42
CA LEU A 360 0.95 0.68 -23.03
C LEU A 360 1.64 1.83 -23.73
N THR A 361 0.86 2.64 -24.43
CA THR A 361 1.35 3.85 -25.09
C THR A 361 1.30 5.05 -24.15
N ASP A 362 1.98 6.14 -24.51
CA ASP A 362 1.82 7.42 -23.79
C ASP A 362 0.36 7.90 -23.81
N ALA A 363 -0.38 7.68 -24.89
CA ALA A 363 -1.80 8.03 -24.99
C ALA A 363 -2.70 7.23 -24.01
N ASP A 364 -2.24 6.07 -23.54
CA ASP A 364 -2.97 5.25 -22.58
C ASP A 364 -2.77 5.71 -21.13
N CYS A 365 -1.70 6.47 -20.86
CA CYS A 365 -1.30 6.82 -19.50
C CYS A 365 -1.34 8.32 -19.24
N ASP A 366 -0.90 9.13 -20.20
CA ASP A 366 -0.77 10.58 -20.06
C ASP A 366 -2.12 11.22 -19.83
N GLY A 367 -2.27 11.90 -18.69
CA GLY A 367 -3.51 12.56 -18.32
C GLY A 367 -4.67 11.60 -17.97
N ALA A 368 -4.42 10.29 -17.91
CA ALA A 368 -5.40 9.30 -17.47
C ALA A 368 -5.53 9.27 -15.93
N THR A 369 -6.54 8.56 -15.44
CA THR A 369 -6.65 8.16 -14.03
C THR A 369 -5.81 6.90 -13.82
N LEU A 370 -4.85 6.96 -12.88
CA LEU A 370 -4.09 5.78 -12.44
C LEU A 370 -4.79 5.13 -11.24
N TYR A 371 -5.14 3.85 -11.34
CA TYR A 371 -5.80 3.11 -10.26
C TYR A 371 -4.76 2.37 -9.40
N LEU A 372 -4.70 2.67 -8.11
CA LEU A 372 -3.74 2.08 -7.18
C LEU A 372 -4.44 1.14 -6.19
N ALA A 373 -4.16 -0.16 -6.32
CA ALA A 373 -4.65 -1.22 -5.46
C ALA A 373 -3.53 -1.79 -4.55
N GLY A 374 -3.93 -2.43 -3.45
CA GLY A 374 -2.99 -3.07 -2.54
C GLY A 374 -2.70 -2.27 -1.27
N GLY A 375 -2.13 -2.97 -0.28
CA GLY A 375 -2.05 -2.47 1.10
C GLY A 375 -1.12 -1.28 1.30
N GLY A 376 -0.03 -1.20 0.54
CA GLY A 376 0.93 -0.11 0.62
C GLY A 376 0.36 1.20 0.07
N PHE A 377 -0.27 1.15 -1.11
CA PHE A 377 -0.93 2.32 -1.69
C PHE A 377 -2.09 2.81 -0.82
N ARG A 378 -2.94 1.90 -0.31
CA ARG A 378 -4.02 2.29 0.61
C ARG A 378 -3.52 2.98 1.88
N ALA A 379 -2.33 2.61 2.39
CA ALA A 379 -1.73 3.29 3.53
C ALA A 379 -1.34 4.75 3.18
N ILE A 380 -0.72 4.97 2.02
CA ILE A 380 -0.38 6.31 1.51
C ILE A 380 -1.66 7.13 1.30
N GLY A 381 -2.67 6.58 0.63
CA GLY A 381 -3.95 7.27 0.41
C GLY A 381 -4.68 7.60 1.71
N SER A 382 -4.62 6.72 2.72
CA SER A 382 -5.20 6.98 4.05
C SER A 382 -4.52 8.16 4.76
N ILE A 383 -3.21 8.32 4.60
CA ILE A 383 -2.46 9.48 5.10
C ILE A 383 -2.87 10.73 4.32
N ALA A 384 -2.98 10.64 2.99
CA ALA A 384 -3.38 11.74 2.12
C ALA A 384 -4.79 12.26 2.41
N ILE A 385 -5.73 11.38 2.74
CA ILE A 385 -7.09 11.71 3.24
C ILE A 385 -6.99 12.47 4.56
N ALA A 386 -6.22 11.91 5.51
CA ALA A 386 -6.11 12.47 6.86
C ALA A 386 -5.44 13.86 6.88
N SER A 387 -4.48 14.12 5.99
CA SER A 387 -3.79 15.41 5.90
C SER A 387 -4.62 16.52 5.25
N ARG A 388 -5.73 16.19 4.57
CA ARG A 388 -6.56 17.11 3.79
C ARG A 388 -7.90 17.47 4.43
N ASP A 389 -8.13 17.04 5.68
CA ASP A 389 -9.43 17.16 6.37
C ASP A 389 -10.62 16.72 5.49
N HIS A 390 -10.40 15.65 4.71
CA HIS A 390 -11.37 15.19 3.74
C HIS A 390 -12.65 14.69 4.46
N PRO A 391 -13.86 15.06 3.99
CA PRO A 391 -15.11 14.79 4.71
C PRO A 391 -15.44 13.29 4.82
N PHE A 392 -14.89 12.48 3.92
CA PHE A 392 -15.02 11.03 3.93
C PHE A 392 -13.69 10.35 4.21
N ARG A 393 -13.69 9.36 5.10
CA ARG A 393 -12.49 8.57 5.45
C ARG A 393 -12.38 7.26 4.66
N THR A 394 -13.19 7.10 3.61
CA THR A 394 -13.20 5.91 2.75
C THR A 394 -12.06 5.99 1.74
N ILE A 395 -11.29 4.92 1.64
CA ILE A 395 -10.16 4.83 0.70
C ILE A 395 -10.60 4.44 -0.71
N ASN A 396 -11.62 3.56 -0.84
CA ASN A 396 -12.11 3.12 -2.14
C ASN A 396 -12.74 4.30 -2.90
N GLY A 397 -12.22 4.58 -4.10
CA GLY A 397 -12.67 5.71 -4.92
C GLY A 397 -12.15 7.07 -4.46
N PHE A 398 -11.24 7.13 -3.48
CA PHE A 398 -10.57 8.39 -3.15
C PHE A 398 -9.63 8.76 -4.30
N THR A 399 -9.88 9.93 -4.90
CA THR A 399 -9.09 10.46 -6.02
C THR A 399 -8.32 11.71 -5.60
N ILE A 400 -7.08 11.80 -6.08
CA ILE A 400 -6.17 12.91 -5.80
C ILE A 400 -5.38 13.27 -7.06
N ASP A 401 -5.17 14.57 -7.31
CA ASP A 401 -4.33 15.03 -8.41
C ASP A 401 -2.90 14.50 -8.27
N SER A 402 -2.27 14.14 -9.39
CA SER A 402 -0.91 13.59 -9.39
C SER A 402 0.12 14.54 -8.76
N ALA A 403 -0.05 15.85 -8.94
CA ALA A 403 0.79 16.85 -8.29
C ALA A 403 0.62 16.82 -6.76
N ALA A 404 -0.63 16.81 -6.27
CA ALA A 404 -0.91 16.78 -4.85
C ALA A 404 -0.47 15.45 -4.18
N LEU A 405 -0.57 14.33 -4.89
CA LEU A 405 -0.04 13.05 -4.40
C LEU A 405 1.48 13.07 -4.36
N ARG A 406 2.14 13.61 -5.39
CA ARG A 406 3.60 13.79 -5.40
C ARG A 406 4.05 14.62 -4.20
N ASP A 407 3.42 15.76 -3.94
CA ASP A 407 3.72 16.61 -2.78
C ASP A 407 3.55 15.84 -1.46
N THR A 408 2.53 14.99 -1.38
CA THR A 408 2.33 14.12 -0.20
C THR A 408 3.46 13.11 -0.06
N CYS A 409 3.93 12.51 -1.16
CA CYS A 409 5.03 11.56 -1.13
C CYS A 409 6.36 12.22 -0.73
N LEU A 410 6.63 13.42 -1.23
CA LEU A 410 7.83 14.20 -0.88
C LEU A 410 7.80 14.64 0.58
N ASP A 411 6.67 15.20 1.05
CA ASP A 411 6.49 15.57 2.47
C ASP A 411 6.64 14.38 3.41
N LEU A 412 6.18 13.19 3.02
CA LEU A 412 6.37 11.98 3.83
C LEU A 412 7.81 11.46 3.78
N GLY A 413 8.45 11.53 2.61
CA GLY A 413 9.83 11.10 2.39
C GLY A 413 10.86 11.96 3.11
N SER A 414 10.58 13.24 3.31
CA SER A 414 11.46 14.18 4.03
C SER A 414 11.33 14.11 5.56
N LYS A 415 10.37 13.34 6.10
CA LYS A 415 10.21 13.21 7.57
C LYS A 415 11.31 12.34 8.17
N SER A 416 11.76 12.73 9.36
CA SER A 416 12.62 11.87 10.17
C SER A 416 11.92 10.54 10.46
N PRO A 417 12.67 9.43 10.63
CA PRO A 417 12.07 8.14 11.01
C PRO A 417 11.22 8.21 12.28
N ALA A 418 11.57 9.09 13.23
CA ALA A 418 10.81 9.29 14.46
C ALA A 418 9.47 9.98 14.21
N ASP A 419 9.45 11.04 13.40
CA ASP A 419 8.23 11.79 13.08
C ASP A 419 7.29 10.98 12.17
N LEU A 420 7.86 10.29 11.18
CA LEU A 420 7.11 9.35 10.34
C LEU A 420 6.48 8.26 11.20
N ASN A 421 7.23 7.64 12.11
CA ASN A 421 6.67 6.65 13.04
C ASN A 421 5.61 7.23 13.98
N ARG A 422 5.72 8.50 14.39
CA ARG A 422 4.70 9.17 15.23
C ARG A 422 3.41 9.36 14.44
N LEU A 423 3.51 9.83 13.19
CA LEU A 423 2.38 9.99 12.28
C LEU A 423 1.67 8.65 12.03
N LEU A 424 2.44 7.60 11.74
CA LEU A 424 1.92 6.29 11.38
C LEU A 424 1.28 5.56 12.57
N ARG A 425 1.86 5.65 13.77
CA ARG A 425 1.25 5.09 15.00
C ARG A 425 -0.08 5.75 15.37
N GLY A 426 -0.28 7.01 14.98
CA GLY A 426 -1.54 7.73 15.20
C GLY A 426 -2.67 7.30 14.25
N ASN A 427 -2.37 6.51 13.21
CA ASN A 427 -3.35 6.10 12.21
C ASN A 427 -3.77 4.63 12.41
N PRO A 428 -4.98 4.35 12.92
CA PRO A 428 -5.44 2.98 13.16
C PRO A 428 -5.60 2.15 11.88
N ALA A 429 -5.61 2.76 10.69
CA ALA A 429 -5.69 2.05 9.41
C ALA A 429 -4.34 1.44 8.97
N ILE A 430 -3.23 1.81 9.62
CA ILE A 430 -1.87 1.42 9.21
C ILE A 430 -1.26 0.49 10.26
N SER A 431 -1.03 -0.78 9.87
CA SER A 431 -0.32 -1.74 10.72
C SER A 431 1.18 -1.39 10.83
N ALA A 432 1.83 -1.79 11.93
CA ALA A 432 3.26 -1.56 12.14
C ALA A 432 4.14 -2.02 10.95
N GLN A 433 3.83 -3.19 10.37
CA GLN A 433 4.53 -3.68 9.19
C GLN A 433 4.38 -2.73 7.97
N ARG A 434 3.17 -2.19 7.74
CA ARG A 434 2.93 -1.26 6.64
C ARG A 434 3.68 0.05 6.88
N ALA A 435 3.76 0.48 8.14
CA ALA A 435 4.48 1.67 8.52
C ALA A 435 5.97 1.56 8.17
N ALA A 436 6.59 0.41 8.43
CA ALA A 436 7.99 0.14 8.05
C ALA A 436 8.22 0.18 6.53
N GLN A 437 7.22 -0.23 5.74
CA GLN A 437 7.30 -0.27 4.27
C GLN A 437 6.97 1.06 3.58
N ILE A 438 6.49 2.08 4.32
CA ILE A 438 6.09 3.36 3.71
C ILE A 438 7.20 3.97 2.85
N PRO A 439 8.45 4.13 3.32
CA PRO A 439 9.49 4.78 2.52
C PRO A 439 9.69 4.13 1.14
N GLY A 440 9.73 2.79 1.07
CA GLY A 440 9.82 2.07 -0.20
C GLY A 440 8.58 2.27 -1.07
N ASN A 441 7.39 2.23 -0.49
CA ASN A 441 6.13 2.46 -1.21
C ASN A 441 6.03 3.86 -1.81
N LEU A 442 6.61 4.88 -1.15
CA LEU A 442 6.66 6.25 -1.69
C LEU A 442 7.47 6.28 -3.00
N LEU A 443 8.60 5.60 -3.06
CA LEU A 443 9.43 5.53 -4.28
C LEU A 443 8.70 4.83 -5.43
N ILE A 444 7.92 3.78 -5.14
CA ILE A 444 7.08 3.11 -6.14
C ILE A 444 6.05 4.09 -6.72
N VAL A 445 5.36 4.85 -5.87
CA VAL A 445 4.39 5.85 -6.33
C VAL A 445 5.07 6.93 -7.16
N LEU A 446 6.21 7.45 -6.71
CA LEU A 446 6.96 8.48 -7.44
C LEU A 446 7.41 7.99 -8.83
N ALA A 447 7.94 6.76 -8.92
CA ALA A 447 8.30 6.13 -10.20
C ALA A 447 7.09 5.98 -11.14
N ALA A 448 5.95 5.55 -10.59
CA ALA A 448 4.70 5.43 -11.37
C ALA A 448 4.22 6.79 -11.90
N LEU A 449 4.23 7.84 -11.06
CA LEU A 449 3.86 9.19 -11.46
C LEU A 449 4.78 9.77 -12.54
N GLU A 450 6.08 9.45 -12.47
CA GLU A 450 7.06 9.88 -13.47
C GLU A 450 6.85 9.20 -14.83
N VAL A 451 6.67 7.87 -14.83
CA VAL A 451 6.62 7.07 -16.07
C VAL A 451 5.25 7.07 -16.73
N LEU A 452 4.18 7.02 -15.94
CA LEU A 452 2.80 6.91 -16.43
C LEU A 452 2.16 8.29 -16.62
N ARG A 453 2.67 9.34 -15.99
CA ARG A 453 2.18 10.73 -16.09
C ARG A 453 0.64 10.88 -16.03
N PRO A 454 -0.06 10.22 -15.07
CA PRO A 454 -1.50 10.36 -14.94
C PRO A 454 -1.88 11.79 -14.54
N ALA A 455 -3.10 12.23 -14.84
CA ALA A 455 -3.63 13.49 -14.32
C ALA A 455 -3.95 13.37 -12.82
N GLU A 456 -4.51 12.23 -12.44
CA GLU A 456 -4.99 11.93 -11.10
C GLU A 456 -4.79 10.46 -10.76
N VAL A 457 -4.85 10.17 -9.46
CA VAL A 457 -4.71 8.83 -8.91
C VAL A 457 -5.94 8.48 -8.10
N CYS A 458 -6.55 7.34 -8.40
CA CYS A 458 -7.67 6.77 -7.68
C CYS A 458 -7.21 5.57 -6.85
N PHE A 459 -7.44 5.57 -5.55
CA PHE A 459 -7.14 4.42 -4.69
C PHE A 459 -8.30 3.42 -4.73
N VAL A 460 -7.96 2.13 -4.83
CA VAL A 460 -8.92 1.04 -4.98
C VAL A 460 -8.75 0.03 -3.85
N GLU A 461 -9.88 -0.40 -3.28
CA GLU A 461 -9.94 -1.42 -2.23
C GLU A 461 -10.11 -2.83 -2.77
N GLY A 462 -10.74 -2.94 -3.94
CA GLY A 462 -10.84 -4.18 -4.70
C GLY A 462 -9.50 -4.84 -4.98
N GLY A 463 -9.55 -6.15 -5.10
CA GLY A 463 -8.40 -7.02 -5.38
C GLY A 463 -8.86 -8.46 -5.29
N VAL A 464 -7.94 -9.43 -5.28
CA VAL A 464 -8.18 -10.89 -5.41
C VAL A 464 -9.37 -11.48 -4.61
N ARG A 465 -9.69 -10.94 -3.42
CA ARG A 465 -10.81 -11.43 -2.60
C ARG A 465 -12.21 -11.02 -3.11
N HIS A 466 -12.29 -9.86 -3.77
CA HIS A 466 -13.52 -9.31 -4.33
C HIS A 466 -13.70 -9.87 -5.74
#